data_AF-A0A6H2FWV7-F1
#
_entry.id   AF-A0A6H2FWV7-F1
#
_cell.length_a   1.000
_cell.length_b   1.000
_cell.length_c   1.000
_cell.angle_alpha   90.00
_cell.angle_beta   90.00
_cell.angle_gamma   90.00
#
_symmetry.space_group_name_H-M   'P 1'
#
loop_
_entity.id
_entity.type
_entity.pdbx_description
1 polymer ?
#
loop_
_entity_poly.entity_id
_entity_poly.type
_entity_poly.pdbx_seq_one_letter_code
_entity_poly.pdbx_strand_id
1 'polypeptide(L)' 'MKIKEINTGILIINNIYLKKWINKINNNNLKLEFYITDIINLVYKDKKNIKCVNSKDLIKIKGVNNHL' A
#
# COMPACT_ATOMS: atom_id res chain seq x y z
N MET A 1 -19.62 -10.19 -3.71
CA MET A 1 -18.53 -9.39 -4.34
C MET A 1 -17.28 -10.26 -4.39
N LYS A 2 -16.52 -10.27 -5.49
CA LYS A 2 -15.28 -11.06 -5.61
C LYS A 2 -14.08 -10.12 -5.53
N ILE A 3 -13.08 -10.44 -4.70
CA ILE A 3 -11.82 -9.69 -4.66
C ILE A 3 -11.08 -9.95 -5.97
N LYS A 4 -10.69 -8.88 -6.66
CA LYS A 4 -9.99 -8.95 -7.97
C LYS A 4 -8.53 -8.49 -7.91
N GLU A 5 -8.15 -7.83 -6.82
CA GLU A 5 -6.83 -7.23 -6.65
C GLU A 5 -6.38 -7.40 -5.19
N ILE A 6 -5.08 -7.59 -5.02
CA ILE A 6 -4.43 -7.65 -3.71
C ILE A 6 -3.19 -6.76 -3.75
N ASN A 7 -2.84 -6.17 -2.61
CA ASN A 7 -1.56 -5.51 -2.47
C ASN A 7 -0.45 -6.55 -2.25
N THR A 8 0.59 -6.50 -3.09
CA THR A 8 1.75 -7.41 -3.02
C THR A 8 2.88 -6.89 -2.13
N GLY A 9 2.69 -5.74 -1.48
CA GLY A 9 3.70 -5.10 -0.62
C GLY A 9 4.69 -4.21 -1.37
N ILE A 10 4.50 -3.98 -2.66
CA ILE A 10 5.37 -3.14 -3.49
C ILE A 10 4.65 -1.83 -3.83
N LEU A 11 5.26 -0.70 -3.48
CA LEU A 11 4.76 0.63 -3.79
C LEU A 11 5.87 1.46 -4.46
N ILE A 12 5.51 2.17 -5.53
CA ILE A 12 6.39 3.11 -6.22
C ILE A 12 5.84 4.51 -5.95
N ILE A 13 6.60 5.34 -5.23
CA ILE A 13 6.17 6.66 -4.79
C ILE A 13 7.33 7.64 -4.94
N ASN A 14 7.06 8.84 -5.43
CA ASN A 14 8.04 9.93 -5.43
C ASN A 14 8.45 10.30 -4.00
N ASN A 15 9.74 10.47 -3.76
CA ASN A 15 10.28 10.69 -2.41
C ASN A 15 9.72 11.94 -1.69
N ILE A 16 9.44 13.03 -2.41
CA ILE A 16 8.89 14.29 -1.85
C ILE A 16 7.49 14.01 -1.31
N TYR A 17 6.67 13.31 -2.09
CA TYR A 17 5.31 12.96 -1.67
C TYR A 17 5.30 11.89 -0.57
N LEU A 18 6.20 10.91 -0.64
CA LEU A 18 6.35 9.91 0.41
C LEU A 18 6.64 10.57 1.76
N LYS A 19 7.62 11.47 1.82
CA LYS A 19 7.95 12.22 3.05
C LYS A 19 6.75 13.02 3.59
N LYS A 20 5.97 13.63 2.70
CA LYS A 20 4.75 14.36 3.08
C LYS A 20 3.69 13.46 3.69
N TRP A 21 3.45 12.28 3.11
CA TRP A 21 2.35 11.40 3.52
C TRP A 21 2.72 10.46 4.67
N ILE A 22 3.96 9.97 4.73
CA ILE A 22 4.42 9.08 5.80
C ILE A 22 4.25 9.74 7.19
N ASN A 23 4.50 11.05 7.28
CA ASN A 23 4.32 11.84 8.51
C ASN A 23 2.87 12.03 8.93
N LYS A 24 1.90 11.64 8.10
CA LYS A 24 0.46 11.74 8.37
C LYS A 24 -0.19 10.39 8.70
N ILE A 25 0.55 9.29 8.54
CA ILE A 25 0.06 7.98 8.97
C ILE A 25 0.06 7.97 10.49
N ASN A 26 -0.93 7.31 11.07
CA ASN A 26 -1.05 7.07 12.50
C ASN A 26 -1.37 5.60 12.72
N ASN A 27 -1.27 5.17 13.97
CA ASN A 27 -1.56 3.81 14.38
C ASN A 27 -2.90 3.71 15.15
N ASN A 28 -3.87 4.58 14.84
CA ASN A 28 -5.18 4.60 15.49
C ASN A 28 -6.10 3.50 14.91
N ASN A 29 -5.64 2.26 14.96
CA ASN A 29 -6.39 1.06 14.60
C ASN A 29 -6.32 0.03 15.73
N LEU A 30 -7.13 -1.01 15.64
CA LEU A 30 -7.28 -2.03 16.69
C LEU A 30 -5.97 -2.74 17.08
N LYS A 31 -4.96 -2.75 16.20
CA LYS A 31 -3.66 -3.41 16.43
C LYS A 31 -2.56 -2.45 16.86
N LEU A 32 -2.81 -1.14 16.85
CA LEU A 32 -1.81 -0.11 17.15
C LEU A 32 -0.57 -0.14 16.24
N GLU A 33 -0.74 -0.61 15.00
CA GLU A 33 0.32 -0.70 13.99
C GLU A 33 0.24 0.41 12.93
N PHE A 34 1.37 0.75 12.31
CA PHE A 34 1.39 1.63 11.13
C PHE A 34 1.30 0.79 9.86
N TYR A 35 0.33 1.09 9.00
CA TYR A 35 0.21 0.45 7.68
C TYR A 35 0.65 1.41 6.57
N ILE A 36 1.68 1.04 5.81
CA ILE A 36 2.14 1.84 4.66
C ILE A 36 1.04 2.05 3.61
N THR A 37 0.06 1.15 3.55
CA THR A 37 -1.11 1.26 2.66
C THR A 37 -2.01 2.46 2.97
N ASP A 38 -1.94 3.02 4.18
CA ASP A 38 -2.74 4.18 4.54
C ASP A 38 -2.38 5.43 3.72
N ILE A 39 -1.18 5.44 3.12
CA ILE A 39 -0.79 6.45 2.13
C ILE A 39 -1.77 6.52 0.97
N ILE A 40 -2.40 5.42 0.55
CA ILE A 40 -3.34 5.40 -0.58
C ILE A 40 -4.51 6.35 -0.32
N ASN A 41 -5.05 6.36 0.89
CA ASN A 41 -6.12 7.28 1.29
C ASN A 41 -5.64 8.74 1.30
N LEU A 42 -4.39 8.98 1.74
CA LEU A 42 -3.79 10.32 1.73
C LEU A 42 -3.57 10.86 0.31
N VAL A 43 -3.13 10.01 -0.62
CA VAL A 43 -2.96 10.35 -2.05
C VAL A 43 -4.30 10.72 -2.67
N TYR A 44 -5.35 9.92 -2.38
CA TYR A 44 -6.71 10.17 -2.86
C TYR A 44 -7.25 11.51 -2.36
N LYS A 45 -7.09 11.81 -1.06
CA LYS A 45 -7.48 13.10 -0.47
C LYS A 45 -6.73 14.29 -1.06
N ASP A 46 -5.45 14.11 -1.39
CA ASP A 46 -4.61 15.11 -2.06
C ASP A 46 -4.92 15.23 -3.58
N LYS A 47 -5.94 14.52 -4.10
CA LYS A 47 -6.37 14.50 -5.51
C LYS A 47 -5.23 14.15 -6.48
N LYS A 48 -4.35 13.23 -6.06
CA LYS A 48 -3.24 12.72 -6.88
C LYS A 48 -3.63 11.41 -7.55
N ASN A 49 -2.99 11.11 -8.68
CA ASN A 49 -3.24 9.88 -9.42
C ASN A 49 -2.68 8.66 -8.69
N ILE A 50 -3.51 7.61 -8.59
CA ILE A 50 -3.14 6.28 -8.13
C ILE A 50 -3.28 5.34 -9.33
N LYS A 51 -2.27 4.52 -9.59
CA LYS A 51 -2.30 3.50 -10.65
C LYS A 51 -1.84 2.16 -10.08
N CYS A 52 -2.59 1.11 -10.38
CA CYS A 52 -2.21 -0.26 -10.07
C CYS A 52 -1.42 -0.85 -11.25
N VAL A 53 -0.38 -1.65 -10.95
CA VAL A 53 0.36 -2.42 -11.94
C VAL A 53 0.15 -3.90 -11.62
N ASN A 54 -0.57 -4.59 -12.49
CA ASN A 54 -0.91 -5.99 -12.28
C ASN A 54 0.18 -6.88 -12.93
N SER A 55 0.84 -7.72 -12.14
CA SER A 55 1.74 -8.74 -12.69
C SER A 55 0.93 -9.87 -13.31
N LYS A 56 1.31 -10.30 -14.52
CA LYS A 56 0.77 -11.52 -15.15
C LYS A 56 1.38 -12.80 -14.57
N ASP A 57 2.49 -12.66 -13.87
CA ASP A 57 3.25 -13.76 -13.30
C ASP A 57 3.11 -13.73 -11.77
N LEU A 58 2.35 -14.68 -11.25
CA LEU A 58 2.10 -14.83 -9.81
C LEU A 58 3.36 -15.17 -9.03
N ILE A 59 4.35 -15.83 -9.65
CA ILE A 59 5.58 -16.27 -8.97
C ILE A 59 6.39 -15.04 -8.55
N LYS A 60 6.44 -14.00 -9.39
CA LYS A 60 7.20 -12.76 -9.11
C LYS A 60 6.65 -11.94 -7.96
N ILE A 61 5.39 -12.14 -7.59
CA ILE A 61 4.71 -11.36 -6.55
C ILE A 61 4.36 -12.20 -5.32
N LYS A 62 4.68 -13.49 -5.33
CA LYS A 62 4.38 -14.39 -4.23
C LYS A 62 5.36 -14.13 -3.08
N GLY A 63 4.83 -13.73 -1.93
CA GLY A 63 5.60 -13.68 -0.68
C GLY A 63 5.86 -15.09 -0.14
N VAL A 64 6.97 -15.26 0.58
CA VAL A 64 7.30 -16.49 1.33
C VAL A 64 6.82 -16.40 2.78
N ASN A 65 5.75 -15.63 3.03
CA ASN A 65 5.19 -15.42 4.36
C ASN A 65 4.51 -16.71 4.84
N ASN A 66 5.30 -17.61 5.43
CA ASN A 66 4.82 -18.74 6.20
C ASN A 66 4.57 -18.27 7.64
N HIS A 67 3.39 -18.56 8.17
CA HIS A 67 3.15 -18.54 9.61
C HIS A 67 3.55 -19.93 10.13
N LEU A 68 4.62 -20.00 10.92
CA LEU A 68 4.88 -21.17 11.77
C LEU A 68 3.88 -21.17 12.93
#